data_AF-A0AAV6CE25-F1
#
_entry.id   AF-A0AAV6CE25-F1
#
_cell.length_a   1.000
_cell.length_b   1.000
_cell.length_c   1.000
_cell.angle_alpha   90.00
_cell.angle_beta   90.00
_cell.angle_gamma   90.00
#
_symmetry.space_group_name_H-M   'P 1'
#
loop_
_entity.id
_entity.type
_entity.pdbx_description
1 polymer ?
#
loop_
_entity_poly.entity_id
_entity_poly.type
_entity_poly.pdbx_seq_one_letter_code
_entity_poly.pdbx_strand_id
1 'polypeptide(L)'
;MDIEKVEAQIISAFASVEYPGDWCLRGSNEGDEPYLLEQEFKGKTNWRILDPKFLDQAPSGYSSALSFFSDEAFHFYLPGYLIADLRGQLEQSRPFSYLSLGLDDDSRNQQINPRRYGARTWFDHAQYRFSMFNRDEALAIVAYLTWARDADDYARPRIDEALRNYWNPRATGVQDR
;
A
#
# COMPACT_ATOMS: atom_id res chain seq x y z
N MET A 1 -7.56 15.57 11.69
CA MET A 1 -6.79 16.10 10.55
C MET A 1 -7.76 16.50 9.44
N ASP A 2 -7.43 17.48 8.61
CA ASP A 2 -8.27 17.90 7.48
C ASP A 2 -8.15 16.90 6.33
N ILE A 3 -9.23 16.14 6.07
CA ILE A 3 -9.26 15.05 5.08
C ILE A 3 -9.04 15.60 3.66
N GLU A 4 -9.59 16.77 3.33
CA GLU A 4 -9.45 17.38 2.00
C GLU A 4 -7.99 17.72 1.69
N LYS A 5 -7.26 18.18 2.71
CA LYS A 5 -5.84 18.46 2.60
C LYS A 5 -5.02 17.18 2.34
N VAL A 6 -5.34 16.08 3.02
CA VAL A 6 -4.64 14.80 2.83
C VAL A 6 -4.93 14.24 1.44
N GLU A 7 -6.19 14.31 1.00
CA GLU A 7 -6.60 13.88 -0.34
C GLU A 7 -5.86 14.68 -1.43
N ALA A 8 -5.83 16.01 -1.33
CA ALA A 8 -5.11 16.87 -2.27
C ALA A 8 -3.61 16.53 -2.32
N GLN A 9 -3.00 16.23 -1.17
CA GLN A 9 -1.61 15.82 -1.08
C GLN A 9 -1.36 14.48 -1.78
N ILE A 10 -2.23 13.49 -1.59
CA ILE A 10 -2.15 12.18 -2.29
C ILE A 10 -2.28 12.38 -3.80
N ILE A 11 -3.27 13.16 -4.25
CA ILE A 11 -3.48 13.41 -5.69
C ILE A 11 -2.26 14.06 -6.33
N SER A 12 -1.66 15.05 -5.67
CA SER A 12 -0.47 15.73 -6.16
C SER A 12 0.76 14.82 -6.18
N ALA A 13 1.00 14.06 -5.09
CA ALA A 13 2.20 13.24 -4.96
C ALA A 13 2.24 12.08 -5.98
N PHE A 14 1.09 11.49 -6.28
CA PHE A 14 0.96 10.39 -7.23
C PHE A 14 0.58 10.86 -8.65
N ALA A 15 0.67 12.16 -8.93
CA ALA A 15 0.13 12.73 -10.15
C ALA A 15 0.80 12.17 -11.42
N SER A 16 2.11 11.95 -11.34
CA SER A 16 2.99 11.50 -12.43
C SER A 16 3.22 9.99 -12.46
N VAL A 17 2.58 9.21 -11.59
CA VAL A 17 2.75 7.75 -11.58
C VAL A 17 2.08 7.17 -12.82
N GLU A 18 2.88 6.57 -13.69
CA GLU A 18 2.42 5.99 -14.94
C GLU A 18 1.79 4.62 -14.72
N TYR A 19 0.82 4.29 -15.56
CA TYR A 19 0.23 2.96 -15.56
C TYR A 19 1.29 1.93 -15.98
N PRO A 20 1.54 0.86 -15.19
CA PRO A 20 2.64 -0.08 -15.46
C PRO A 20 2.42 -0.99 -16.67
N GLY A 21 1.22 -0.97 -17.25
CA GLY A 21 0.81 -1.86 -18.34
C GLY A 21 0.14 -3.14 -17.85
N ASP A 22 -0.75 -3.70 -18.68
CA ASP A 22 -1.52 -4.91 -18.35
C ASP A 22 -0.62 -6.12 -18.01
N TRP A 23 0.61 -6.15 -18.54
CA TRP A 23 1.58 -7.23 -18.34
C TRP A 23 2.26 -7.18 -16.97
N CYS A 24 2.08 -6.11 -16.20
CA CYS A 24 2.76 -5.84 -14.94
C CYS A 24 1.74 -5.58 -13.81
N LEU A 25 0.63 -6.33 -13.78
CA LEU A 25 -0.42 -6.13 -12.77
C LEU A 25 -0.20 -6.94 -11.48
N ARG A 26 0.34 -8.16 -11.56
CA ARG A 26 0.42 -9.09 -10.43
C ARG A 26 1.85 -9.38 -10.01
N GLY A 27 2.08 -9.46 -8.71
CA GLY A 27 3.37 -9.79 -8.09
C GLY A 27 3.52 -11.26 -7.71
N SER A 28 2.47 -12.07 -7.91
CA SER A 28 2.43 -13.50 -7.58
C SER A 28 1.89 -14.35 -8.74
N ASN A 29 2.35 -15.60 -8.79
CA ASN A 29 1.82 -16.68 -9.63
C ASN A 29 1.21 -17.82 -8.78
N GLU A 30 1.12 -17.63 -7.46
CA GLU A 30 0.66 -18.66 -6.52
C GLU A 30 -0.86 -18.55 -6.31
N GLY A 31 -1.58 -19.61 -6.66
CA GLY A 31 -3.05 -19.65 -6.58
C GLY A 31 -3.77 -18.88 -7.69
N ASP A 32 -5.10 -18.82 -7.59
CA ASP A 32 -5.96 -18.26 -8.65
C ASP A 32 -6.21 -16.75 -8.49
N GLU A 33 -6.19 -16.23 -7.25
CA GLU A 33 -6.49 -14.81 -6.95
C GLU A 33 -5.62 -13.79 -7.72
N PRO A 34 -4.30 -14.00 -7.90
CA PRO A 34 -3.48 -13.08 -8.71
C PRO A 34 -3.93 -12.98 -10.17
N TYR A 35 -4.47 -14.06 -10.74
CA TYR A 35 -4.97 -14.07 -12.12
C TYR A 35 -6.34 -13.41 -12.23
N LEU A 36 -7.21 -13.59 -11.22
CA LEU A 36 -8.48 -12.86 -11.12
C LEU A 36 -8.23 -11.35 -11.00
N LEU A 37 -7.25 -10.95 -10.18
CA LEU A 37 -6.80 -9.56 -10.08
C LEU A 37 -6.37 -9.02 -11.45
N GLU A 38 -5.48 -9.72 -12.14
CA GLU A 38 -4.99 -9.30 -13.47
C GLU A 38 -6.15 -9.12 -14.45
N GLN A 39 -7.10 -10.07 -14.48
CA GLN A 39 -8.27 -10.01 -15.34
C GLN A 39 -9.16 -8.80 -15.04
N GLU A 40 -9.42 -8.51 -13.75
CA GLU A 40 -10.30 -7.43 -13.34
C GLU A 40 -9.66 -6.04 -13.49
N PHE A 41 -8.36 -5.91 -13.27
CA PHE A 41 -7.63 -4.64 -13.38
C PHE A 41 -7.13 -4.34 -14.79
N LYS A 42 -7.25 -5.27 -15.73
CA LYS A 42 -6.88 -5.09 -17.13
C LYS A 42 -7.58 -3.89 -17.75
N GLY A 43 -6.82 -3.01 -18.42
CA GLY A 43 -7.33 -1.82 -19.09
C GLY A 43 -7.80 -0.70 -18.16
N LYS A 44 -7.67 -0.85 -16.82
CA LYS A 44 -8.04 0.18 -15.85
C LYS A 44 -6.88 1.17 -15.62
N THR A 45 -6.57 1.93 -16.66
CA THR A 45 -5.37 2.79 -16.71
C THR A 45 -5.49 4.13 -15.99
N ASN A 46 -6.56 4.36 -15.22
CA ASN A 46 -6.75 5.59 -14.47
C ASN A 46 -7.32 5.30 -13.08
N TRP A 47 -6.45 5.32 -12.07
CA TRP A 47 -6.81 5.05 -10.68
C TRP A 47 -7.80 6.06 -10.09
N ARG A 48 -7.89 7.29 -10.64
CA ARG A 48 -8.72 8.39 -10.09
C ARG A 48 -10.22 8.19 -10.26
N ILE A 49 -10.60 7.34 -11.21
CA ILE A 49 -12.01 7.12 -11.59
C ILE A 49 -12.48 5.70 -11.25
N LEU A 50 -11.68 4.94 -10.49
CA LEU A 50 -12.07 3.61 -10.05
C LEU A 50 -13.19 3.70 -9.02
N ASP A 51 -14.20 2.86 -9.20
CA ASP A 51 -15.30 2.74 -8.24
C ASP A 51 -14.75 2.25 -6.90
N PRO A 52 -14.97 2.98 -5.78
CA PRO A 52 -14.56 2.54 -4.45
C PRO A 52 -15.07 1.14 -4.10
N LYS A 53 -16.28 0.77 -4.53
CA LYS A 53 -16.82 -0.57 -4.29
C LYS A 53 -16.03 -1.66 -5.01
N PHE A 54 -15.58 -1.37 -6.24
CA PHE A 54 -14.69 -2.27 -6.96
C PHE A 54 -13.36 -2.43 -6.23
N LEU A 55 -12.75 -1.32 -5.79
CA LEU A 55 -11.48 -1.36 -5.03
C LEU A 55 -11.63 -2.19 -3.76
N ASP A 56 -12.74 -2.00 -3.02
CA ASP A 56 -13.01 -2.68 -1.77
C ASP A 56 -13.22 -4.19 -1.92
N GLN A 57 -13.73 -4.63 -3.08
CA GLN A 57 -14.13 -6.02 -3.31
C GLN A 57 -13.12 -6.80 -4.15
N ALA A 58 -12.32 -6.14 -4.96
CA ALA A 58 -11.44 -6.83 -5.90
C ALA A 58 -10.30 -7.61 -5.19
N PRO A 59 -9.86 -8.74 -5.77
CA PRO A 59 -10.49 -9.47 -6.87
C PRO A 59 -11.68 -10.32 -6.41
N SER A 60 -12.70 -10.50 -7.27
CA SER A 60 -13.79 -11.48 -7.09
C SER A 60 -14.54 -11.44 -5.75
N GLY A 61 -14.55 -10.30 -5.06
CA GLY A 61 -15.19 -10.14 -3.75
C GLY A 61 -14.30 -10.43 -2.55
N TYR A 62 -13.02 -10.80 -2.74
CA TYR A 62 -12.10 -11.18 -1.67
C TYR A 62 -11.42 -10.01 -0.95
N SER A 63 -11.48 -8.78 -1.48
CA SER A 63 -10.80 -7.61 -0.90
C SER A 63 -9.27 -7.76 -0.77
N SER A 64 -8.67 -8.64 -1.57
CA SER A 64 -7.27 -9.05 -1.44
C SER A 64 -6.33 -8.42 -2.48
N ALA A 65 -6.82 -7.50 -3.33
CA ALA A 65 -6.04 -6.97 -4.46
C ALA A 65 -4.67 -6.39 -4.06
N LEU A 66 -4.62 -5.62 -2.96
CA LEU A 66 -3.38 -5.02 -2.46
C LEU A 66 -2.31 -6.06 -2.07
N SER A 67 -2.70 -7.31 -1.75
CA SER A 67 -1.76 -8.41 -1.50
C SER A 67 -1.03 -8.87 -2.75
N PHE A 68 -1.71 -8.83 -3.91
CA PHE A 68 -1.27 -9.53 -5.11
C PHE A 68 -0.79 -8.62 -6.23
N PHE A 69 -0.97 -7.30 -6.11
CA PHE A 69 -0.34 -6.37 -7.05
C PHE A 69 1.17 -6.60 -7.13
N SER A 70 1.72 -6.41 -8.33
CA SER A 70 3.16 -6.15 -8.49
C SER A 70 3.54 -4.88 -7.73
N ASP A 71 4.84 -4.63 -7.55
CA ASP A 71 5.30 -3.41 -6.89
C ASP A 71 4.83 -2.18 -7.69
N GLU A 72 4.93 -2.22 -9.03
CA GLU A 72 4.50 -1.14 -9.92
C GLU A 72 2.99 -0.94 -9.95
N ALA A 73 2.19 -2.01 -9.94
CA ALA A 73 0.74 -1.89 -9.87
C ALA A 73 0.28 -1.40 -8.49
N PHE A 74 0.95 -1.83 -7.41
CA PHE A 74 0.67 -1.33 -6.08
C PHE A 74 0.94 0.17 -6.02
N HIS A 75 2.09 0.64 -6.53
CA HIS A 75 2.44 2.06 -6.61
C HIS A 75 1.40 2.87 -7.40
N PHE A 76 0.93 2.35 -8.53
CA PHE A 76 -0.06 3.02 -9.37
C PHE A 76 -1.47 3.06 -8.76
N TYR A 77 -1.97 1.97 -8.17
CA TYR A 77 -3.36 1.88 -7.69
C TYR A 77 -3.55 2.31 -6.24
N LEU A 78 -2.50 2.27 -5.40
CA LEU A 78 -2.55 2.67 -4.00
C LEU A 78 -3.28 4.00 -3.76
N PRO A 79 -3.01 5.12 -4.48
CA PRO A 79 -3.70 6.39 -4.21
C PRO A 79 -5.22 6.30 -4.32
N GLY A 80 -5.76 5.45 -5.21
CA GLY A 80 -7.20 5.20 -5.30
C GLY A 80 -7.77 4.59 -4.01
N TYR A 81 -7.05 3.62 -3.44
CA TYR A 81 -7.39 3.00 -2.16
C TYR A 81 -7.32 4.00 -1.00
N LEU A 82 -6.25 4.81 -0.92
CA LEU A 82 -6.09 5.79 0.16
C LEU A 82 -7.22 6.81 0.18
N ILE A 83 -7.62 7.32 -0.99
CA ILE A 83 -8.69 8.30 -1.11
C ILE A 83 -10.05 7.68 -0.82
N ALA A 84 -10.32 6.47 -1.30
CA ALA A 84 -11.55 5.76 -0.97
C ALA A 84 -11.69 5.51 0.54
N ASP A 85 -10.60 5.13 1.22
CA ASP A 85 -10.58 4.93 2.67
C ASP A 85 -10.81 6.24 3.44
N LEU A 86 -10.10 7.31 3.05
CA LEU A 86 -10.26 8.66 3.63
C LEU A 86 -11.71 9.16 3.58
N ARG A 87 -12.42 8.80 2.51
CA ARG A 87 -13.83 9.15 2.30
C ARG A 87 -14.82 8.19 2.98
N GLY A 88 -14.33 7.18 3.69
CA GLY A 88 -15.16 6.16 4.34
C GLY A 88 -15.90 5.25 3.36
N GLN A 89 -15.33 5.00 2.18
CA GLN A 89 -15.96 4.25 1.09
C GLN A 89 -15.49 2.79 0.98
N LEU A 90 -14.59 2.36 1.88
CA LEU A 90 -14.11 0.97 1.99
C LEU A 90 -14.72 0.32 3.24
N GLU A 91 -15.27 -0.88 3.09
CA GLU A 91 -15.82 -1.65 4.20
C GLU A 91 -14.84 -2.74 4.65
N GLN A 92 -14.15 -3.38 3.69
CA GLN A 92 -13.30 -4.55 3.92
C GLN A 92 -11.81 -4.24 3.78
N SER A 93 -11.44 -3.52 2.73
CA SER A 93 -10.05 -3.22 2.43
C SER A 93 -9.51 -2.18 3.40
N ARG A 94 -8.35 -2.47 4.00
CA ARG A 94 -7.70 -1.60 4.99
C ARG A 94 -6.31 -1.21 4.50
N PRO A 95 -6.13 -0.13 3.70
CA PRO A 95 -4.86 0.19 3.07
C PRO A 95 -3.71 0.39 4.08
N PHE A 96 -3.99 0.94 5.26
CA PHE A 96 -3.00 1.07 6.35
C PHE A 96 -2.36 -0.27 6.73
N SER A 97 -3.12 -1.37 6.67
CA SER A 97 -2.64 -2.70 7.07
C SER A 97 -1.55 -3.21 6.12
N TYR A 98 -1.71 -2.95 4.82
CA TYR A 98 -0.73 -3.26 3.78
C TYR A 98 0.48 -2.35 3.87
N LEU A 99 0.28 -1.07 4.20
CA LEU A 99 1.36 -0.10 4.41
C LEU A 99 2.12 -0.28 5.73
N SER A 100 1.63 -1.12 6.63
CA SER A 100 2.28 -1.41 7.92
C SER A 100 2.79 -2.84 8.03
N LEU A 101 2.48 -3.70 7.05
CA LEU A 101 2.88 -5.11 7.07
C LEU A 101 4.39 -5.26 6.96
N GLY A 102 4.99 -5.97 7.93
CA GLY A 102 6.44 -6.21 7.96
C GLY A 102 7.25 -5.03 8.48
N LEU A 103 6.61 -3.92 8.89
CA LEU A 103 7.28 -2.74 9.43
C LEU A 103 7.15 -2.61 10.95
N ASP A 104 6.43 -3.52 11.59
CA ASP A 104 6.35 -3.67 13.04
C ASP A 104 7.62 -4.33 13.62
N ASP A 105 7.89 -4.09 14.89
CA ASP A 105 9.10 -4.58 15.56
C ASP A 105 9.08 -6.11 15.75
N ASP A 106 7.90 -6.70 15.89
CA ASP A 106 7.72 -8.15 16.06
C ASP A 106 8.13 -8.94 14.81
N SER A 107 7.67 -8.51 13.64
CA SER A 107 7.98 -9.15 12.36
C SER A 107 9.33 -8.73 11.80
N ARG A 108 9.98 -7.69 12.35
CA ARG A 108 11.22 -7.11 11.82
C ARG A 108 12.30 -8.16 11.52
N ASN A 109 12.54 -9.05 12.46
CA ASN A 109 13.57 -10.10 12.36
C ASN A 109 12.99 -11.45 11.93
N GLN A 110 11.68 -11.53 11.66
CA GLN A 110 11.03 -12.77 11.28
C GLN A 110 11.32 -13.09 9.81
N GLN A 111 11.95 -14.24 9.57
CA GLN A 111 12.26 -14.71 8.22
C GLN A 111 11.01 -15.19 7.48
N ILE A 112 10.88 -14.81 6.21
CA ILE A 112 9.84 -15.31 5.31
C ILE A 112 10.30 -16.66 4.77
N ASN A 113 9.59 -17.75 5.11
CA ASN A 113 9.84 -19.12 4.65
C ASN A 113 11.31 -19.37 4.24
N PRO A 114 12.22 -19.63 5.20
CA PRO A 114 13.66 -19.64 4.95
C PRO A 114 14.10 -20.63 3.86
N ARG A 115 13.31 -21.68 3.61
CA ARG A 115 13.57 -22.65 2.54
C ARG A 115 13.40 -22.06 1.14
N ARG A 116 12.50 -21.08 1.00
CA ARG A 116 12.18 -20.44 -0.28
C ARG A 116 12.92 -19.12 -0.49
N TYR A 117 13.07 -18.31 0.57
CA TYR A 117 13.60 -16.94 0.47
C TYR A 117 14.90 -16.71 1.25
N GLY A 118 15.52 -17.78 1.77
CA GLY A 118 16.78 -17.67 2.51
C GLY A 118 16.63 -16.85 3.80
N ALA A 119 17.55 -15.91 4.03
CA ALA A 119 17.55 -15.08 5.23
C ALA A 119 16.60 -13.86 5.18
N ARG A 120 15.85 -13.68 4.09
CA ARG A 120 14.96 -12.52 3.90
C ARG A 120 13.91 -12.44 5.00
N THR A 121 13.83 -11.29 5.65
CA THR A 121 12.82 -10.98 6.67
C THR A 121 11.57 -10.33 6.08
N TRP A 122 10.50 -10.23 6.88
CA TRP A 122 9.35 -9.40 6.54
C TRP A 122 9.72 -7.92 6.38
N PHE A 123 10.67 -7.42 7.18
CA PHE A 123 11.18 -6.06 7.05
C PHE A 123 11.90 -5.84 5.72
N ASP A 124 12.81 -6.73 5.34
CA ASP A 124 13.52 -6.65 4.06
C ASP A 124 12.53 -6.63 2.88
N HIS A 125 11.48 -7.46 2.97
CA HIS A 125 10.43 -7.51 1.95
C HIS A 125 9.64 -6.20 1.86
N ALA A 126 9.21 -5.65 3.00
CA ALA A 126 8.49 -4.39 3.06
C ALA A 126 9.35 -3.23 2.55
N GLN A 127 10.61 -3.13 2.99
CA GLN A 127 11.55 -2.11 2.52
C GLN A 127 11.77 -2.17 1.01
N TYR A 128 11.93 -3.38 0.44
CA TYR A 128 12.08 -3.55 -1.00
C TYR A 128 10.83 -3.07 -1.74
N ARG A 129 9.63 -3.54 -1.35
CA ARG A 129 8.36 -3.16 -1.96
C ARG A 129 8.12 -1.65 -1.91
N PHE A 130 8.45 -1.02 -0.78
CA PHE A 130 8.23 0.41 -0.59
C PHE A 130 9.41 1.29 -1.06
N SER A 131 10.45 0.73 -1.65
CA SER A 131 11.63 1.49 -2.09
C SER A 131 11.35 2.41 -3.27
N MET A 132 10.32 2.11 -4.07
CA MET A 132 9.94 2.89 -5.25
C MET A 132 9.26 4.22 -4.91
N PHE A 133 8.66 4.35 -3.73
CA PHE A 133 7.95 5.55 -3.34
C PHE A 133 8.94 6.68 -3.10
N ASN A 134 8.83 7.76 -3.86
CA ASN A 134 9.68 8.93 -3.71
C ASN A 134 9.34 9.70 -2.41
N ARG A 135 10.05 10.81 -2.17
CA ARG A 135 9.87 11.60 -0.94
C ARG A 135 8.46 12.18 -0.80
N ASP A 136 7.90 12.71 -1.88
CA ASP A 136 6.57 13.36 -1.85
C ASP A 136 5.46 12.34 -1.66
N GLU A 137 5.60 11.17 -2.28
CA GLU A 137 4.71 10.02 -2.09
C GLU A 137 4.78 9.48 -0.66
N ALA A 138 5.99 9.37 -0.10
CA ALA A 138 6.17 8.97 1.30
C ALA A 138 5.55 10.00 2.26
N LEU A 139 5.69 11.31 1.99
CA LEU A 139 5.02 12.36 2.77
C LEU A 139 3.49 12.24 2.72
N ALA A 140 2.93 11.92 1.55
CA ALA A 140 1.49 11.67 1.40
C ALA A 140 1.03 10.43 2.17
N ILE A 141 1.82 9.35 2.13
CA ILE A 141 1.56 8.12 2.89
C ILE A 141 1.64 8.39 4.40
N VAL A 142 2.62 9.15 4.88
CA VAL A 142 2.72 9.57 6.29
C VAL A 142 1.48 10.35 6.72
N ALA A 143 1.00 11.28 5.88
CA ALA A 143 -0.23 12.01 6.16
C ALA A 143 -1.43 11.05 6.27
N TYR A 144 -1.63 10.16 5.31
CA TYR A 144 -2.69 9.15 5.35
C TYR A 144 -2.60 8.26 6.61
N LEU A 145 -1.42 7.72 6.92
CA LEU A 145 -1.23 6.86 8.10
C LEU A 145 -1.49 7.61 9.40
N THR A 146 -1.09 8.88 9.49
CA THR A 146 -1.39 9.73 10.66
C THR A 146 -2.90 9.90 10.84
N TRP A 147 -3.65 10.07 9.75
CA TRP A 147 -5.12 10.11 9.80
C TRP A 147 -5.69 8.78 10.29
N ALA A 148 -5.26 7.67 9.69
CA ALA A 148 -5.76 6.33 10.01
C ALA A 148 -5.47 5.97 11.48
N ARG A 149 -4.29 6.32 11.99
CA ARG A 149 -3.89 6.17 13.39
C ARG A 149 -4.83 6.90 14.35
N ASP A 150 -5.21 8.13 14.01
CA ASP A 150 -6.08 8.95 14.86
C ASP A 150 -7.54 8.49 14.79
N ALA A 151 -7.93 7.75 13.75
CA ALA A 151 -9.28 7.24 13.53
C ALA A 151 -9.52 5.83 14.12
N ASP A 152 -8.48 5.01 14.29
CA ASP A 152 -8.59 3.61 14.74
C ASP A 152 -7.58 3.29 15.85
N ASP A 153 -8.07 3.22 17.10
CA ASP A 153 -7.26 2.90 18.28
C ASP A 153 -6.66 1.49 18.25
N TYR A 154 -7.30 0.55 17.56
CA TYR A 154 -6.78 -0.82 17.43
C TYR A 154 -5.62 -0.87 16.43
N ALA A 155 -5.71 -0.09 15.33
CA ALA A 155 -4.66 0.02 14.34
C ALA A 155 -3.46 0.86 14.82
N ARG A 156 -3.69 1.81 15.74
CA ARG A 156 -2.73 2.82 16.19
C ARG A 156 -1.33 2.27 16.51
N PRO A 157 -1.13 1.23 17.34
CA PRO A 157 0.21 0.77 17.69
C PRO A 157 1.01 0.32 16.46
N ARG A 158 0.36 -0.42 15.56
CA ARG A 158 0.99 -0.92 14.33
C ARG A 158 1.36 0.21 13.38
N ILE A 159 0.49 1.21 13.27
CA ILE A 159 0.75 2.39 12.43
C ILE A 159 1.90 3.22 13.02
N ASP A 160 1.94 3.44 14.34
CA ASP A 160 3.02 4.16 15.01
C ASP A 160 4.39 3.51 14.77
N GLU A 161 4.45 2.17 14.80
CA GLU A 161 5.68 1.44 14.48
C GLU A 161 6.06 1.59 13.01
N ALA A 162 5.13 1.40 12.07
CA ALA A 162 5.41 1.58 10.64
C ALA A 162 5.89 3.01 10.31
N LEU A 163 5.27 4.02 10.93
CA LEU A 163 5.66 5.42 10.82
C LEU A 163 7.08 5.65 11.33
N ARG A 164 7.39 5.16 12.53
CA ARG A 164 8.72 5.29 13.15
C ARG A 164 9.80 4.55 12.37
N ASN A 165 9.52 3.31 11.97
CA ASN A 165 10.53 2.39 11.47
C ASN A 165 10.87 2.61 10.00
N TYR A 166 9.97 3.18 9.20
CA TYR A 166 10.19 3.32 7.76
C TYR A 166 9.65 4.63 7.17
N TRP A 167 8.37 4.94 7.38
CA TRP A 167 7.74 6.03 6.60
C TRP A 167 8.26 7.43 6.95
N ASN A 168 8.47 7.75 8.24
CA ASN A 168 9.06 9.03 8.65
C ASN A 168 10.53 9.18 8.19
N PRO A 169 11.42 8.19 8.40
CA PRO A 169 12.75 8.19 7.81
C PRO A 169 12.74 8.39 6.28
N ARG A 170 11.86 7.67 5.57
CA ARG A 170 11.71 7.76 4.12
C ARG A 170 11.26 9.16 3.67
N ALA A 171 10.29 9.76 4.35
CA ALA A 171 9.74 11.07 4.03
C ALA A 171 10.70 12.24 4.35
N THR A 172 11.55 12.07 5.36
CA THR A 172 12.54 13.09 5.76
C THR A 172 13.86 12.97 5.00
N GLY A 173 14.11 11.82 4.35
CA GLY A 173 15.38 11.53 3.68
C GLY A 173 16.52 11.17 4.64
N VAL A 174 16.20 10.93 5.90
CA VAL A 174 17.15 10.42 6.91
C VAL A 174 17.13 8.90 6.80
N GLN A 175 18.10 8.32 6.10
CA GLN A 175 18.39 6.90 6.25
C GLN A 175 19.29 6.74 7.47
N ASP A 176 18.79 6.09 8.52
CA ASP A 176 19.66 5.55 9.56
C ASP A 176 20.65 4.60 8.88
N ARG A 177 21.93 4.97 8.94
CA ARG A 177 23.06 4.16 8.48
C ARG A 177 23.43 3.10 9.50
#